data_AF-F6DCF9-F1
#
_entry.id   AF-F6DCF9-F1
#
_cell.length_a   1.000
_cell.length_b   1.000
_cell.length_c   1.000
_cell.angle_alpha   90.00
_cell.angle_beta   90.00
_cell.angle_gamma   90.00
#
_symmetry.space_group_name_H-M   'P 1'
#
loop_
_entity.id
_entity.type
_entity.pdbx_description
1 polymer ?
#
loop_
_entity_poly.entity_id
_entity_poly.type
_entity_poly.pdbx_seq_one_letter_code
_entity_poly.pdbx_strand_id
1 'polypeptide(L)'
;MHGSYQRIPIKFTENWLEGLDGRTGVARDLKERYKELTDDLGGFKNLSYQQRALCSRALFIEYNLKKQEEDMALGKDFDPGVYAQSVNTLIGLFRMLGIERKKQEAITLNDFIESKSKGA
;
A
#
# COMPACT_ATOMS: atom_id res chain seq x y z
N MET A 1 -5.23 -21.13 19.93
CA MET A 1 -6.24 -21.23 18.86
C MET A 1 -6.39 -19.85 18.23
N HIS A 2 -5.80 -19.60 17.06
CA HIS A 2 -6.10 -18.37 16.31
C HIS A 2 -7.25 -18.68 15.37
N GLY A 3 -8.43 -18.14 15.66
CA GLY A 3 -9.59 -18.28 14.79
C GLY A 3 -9.28 -17.63 13.43
N SER A 4 -9.58 -18.32 12.34
CA SER A 4 -9.43 -17.77 11.00
C SER A 4 -10.45 -16.65 10.79
N TYR A 5 -9.97 -15.45 10.50
CA TYR A 5 -10.78 -14.31 10.12
C TYR A 5 -11.26 -14.46 8.68
N GLN A 6 -12.58 -14.47 8.46
CA GLN A 6 -13.17 -14.41 7.11
C GLN A 6 -13.10 -13.00 6.50
N ARG A 7 -12.97 -11.97 7.34
CA ARG A 7 -12.85 -10.57 6.97
C ARG A 7 -11.73 -9.93 7.75
N ILE A 8 -11.09 -8.92 7.18
CA ILE A 8 -10.01 -8.20 7.84
C ILE A 8 -10.51 -7.57 9.15
N PRO A 9 -9.75 -7.68 10.25
CA PRO A 9 -10.12 -7.06 11.52
C PRO A 9 -10.33 -5.54 11.40
N ILE A 10 -11.29 -5.01 12.15
CA ILE A 10 -11.55 -3.56 12.23
C ILE A 10 -10.37 -2.82 12.89
N LYS A 11 -9.66 -3.49 13.80
CA LYS A 11 -8.48 -2.97 14.48
C LYS A 11 -7.26 -3.78 14.09
N PHE A 12 -6.14 -3.10 13.89
CA PHE A 12 -4.86 -3.74 13.61
C PHE A 12 -4.45 -4.70 14.75
N THR A 13 -3.94 -5.87 14.37
CA THR A 13 -3.26 -6.83 15.26
C THR A 13 -2.02 -7.34 14.55
N GLU A 14 -0.96 -7.70 15.27
CA GLU A 14 0.33 -8.05 14.62
C GLU A 14 0.21 -9.21 13.61
N ASN A 15 -0.63 -10.21 13.92
CA ASN A 15 -0.83 -11.40 13.09
C ASN A 15 -2.10 -11.31 12.23
N TRP A 16 -2.62 -10.11 11.96
CA TRP A 16 -3.89 -9.93 11.24
C TRP A 16 -3.90 -10.63 9.87
N LEU A 17 -2.77 -10.57 9.14
CA LEU A 17 -2.62 -11.16 7.81
C LEU A 17 -2.55 -12.69 7.84
N GLU A 18 -1.85 -13.25 8.83
CA GLU A 18 -1.75 -14.69 9.04
C GLU A 18 -3.08 -15.28 9.50
N GLY A 19 -3.83 -14.51 10.29
CA GLY A 19 -5.16 -14.89 10.76
C GLY A 19 -6.22 -14.92 9.66
N LEU A 20 -5.98 -14.41 8.44
CA LEU A 20 -6.99 -14.44 7.37
C LEU A 20 -7.19 -15.84 6.80
N ASP A 21 -8.45 -16.19 6.49
CA ASP A 21 -8.77 -17.40 5.72
C ASP A 21 -8.18 -17.30 4.31
N GLY A 22 -7.06 -18.01 4.10
CA GLY A 22 -6.31 -18.02 2.84
C GLY A 22 -7.07 -18.59 1.63
N ARG A 23 -8.26 -19.15 1.83
CA ARG A 23 -9.12 -19.56 0.71
C ARG A 23 -9.83 -18.38 0.07
N THR A 24 -9.97 -17.26 0.77
CA THR A 24 -10.60 -16.05 0.25
C THR A 24 -9.68 -15.35 -0.76
N GLY A 25 -10.25 -14.76 -1.81
CA GLY A 25 -9.48 -13.98 -2.80
C GLY A 25 -8.75 -12.80 -2.15
N VAL A 26 -9.40 -12.14 -1.19
CA VAL A 26 -8.83 -11.01 -0.45
C VAL A 26 -7.58 -11.42 0.34
N ALA A 27 -7.60 -12.56 1.03
CA ALA A 27 -6.42 -13.03 1.77
C ALA A 27 -5.25 -13.37 0.85
N ARG A 28 -5.51 -13.86 -0.38
CA ARG A 28 -4.46 -14.16 -1.36
C ARG A 28 -3.85 -12.88 -1.92
N ASP A 29 -4.68 -11.96 -2.39
CA ASP A 29 -4.25 -10.64 -2.90
C ASP A 29 -3.39 -9.88 -1.87
N LEU A 30 -3.82 -9.85 -0.61
CA LEU A 30 -3.05 -9.16 0.43
C LEU A 30 -1.73 -9.86 0.77
N LYS A 31 -1.68 -11.19 0.75
CA LYS A 31 -0.42 -11.92 0.95
C LYS A 31 0.55 -11.70 -0.22
N GLU A 32 0.04 -11.59 -1.43
CA GLU A 32 0.81 -11.27 -2.63
C GLU A 32 1.36 -9.84 -2.57
N ARG A 33 0.52 -8.85 -2.30
CA ARG A 33 0.95 -7.45 -2.09
C ARG A 33 1.94 -7.30 -0.94
N TYR A 34 1.74 -8.01 0.17
CA TYR A 34 2.69 -8.03 1.28
C TYR A 34 4.06 -8.53 0.81
N LYS A 35 4.06 -9.62 0.03
CA LYS A 35 5.28 -10.20 -0.52
C LYS A 35 5.96 -9.21 -1.47
N GLU A 36 5.24 -8.63 -2.43
CA GLU A 36 5.76 -7.62 -3.36
C GLU A 36 6.41 -6.45 -2.62
N LEU A 37 5.70 -5.87 -1.64
CA LEU A 37 6.22 -4.77 -0.83
C LEU A 37 7.50 -5.16 -0.09
N THR A 38 7.59 -6.40 0.45
CA THR A 38 8.81 -6.84 1.13
C THR A 38 9.94 -7.19 0.18
N ASP A 39 9.63 -7.67 -1.03
CA ASP A 39 10.62 -8.01 -2.06
C ASP A 39 11.28 -6.75 -2.63
N ASP A 40 10.49 -5.69 -2.87
CA ASP A 40 11.00 -4.37 -3.28
C ASP A 40 11.98 -3.76 -2.27
N LEU A 41 11.86 -4.15 -1.00
CA LEU A 41 12.74 -3.71 0.09
C LEU A 41 13.94 -4.65 0.32
N GLY A 42 14.20 -5.58 -0.60
CA GLY A 42 15.31 -6.53 -0.54
C GLY A 42 14.94 -7.91 -0.01
N GLY A 43 13.65 -8.22 0.13
CA GLY A 43 13.13 -9.52 0.52
C GLY A 43 12.95 -9.71 2.02
N PHE A 44 11.87 -10.42 2.41
CA PHE A 44 11.42 -10.58 3.80
C PHE A 44 12.52 -10.99 4.82
N LYS A 45 13.45 -11.87 4.42
CA LYS A 45 14.52 -12.37 5.29
C LYS A 45 15.58 -11.32 5.62
N ASN A 46 15.75 -10.32 4.74
CA ASN A 46 16.73 -9.25 4.90
C ASN A 46 16.16 -8.04 5.65
N LEU A 47 14.84 -8.00 5.84
CA LEU A 47 14.19 -6.93 6.58
C LEU A 47 14.45 -7.06 8.09
N SER A 48 14.65 -5.91 8.73
CA SER A 48 14.54 -5.78 10.18
C SER A 48 13.10 -6.06 10.66
N TYR A 49 12.95 -6.31 11.96
CA TYR A 49 11.63 -6.42 12.58
C TYR A 49 10.78 -5.16 12.34
N GLN A 50 11.38 -3.98 12.50
CA GLN A 50 10.70 -2.70 12.32
C GLN A 50 10.16 -2.56 10.89
N GLN A 51 10.96 -2.89 9.88
CA GLN A 51 10.53 -2.85 8.48
C GLN A 51 9.36 -3.81 8.22
N ARG A 52 9.42 -5.05 8.71
CA ARG A 52 8.30 -6.01 8.58
C ARG A 52 7.03 -5.47 9.22
N ALA A 53 7.15 -4.86 10.39
CA ALA A 53 6.05 -4.30 11.15
C ALA A 53 5.45 -3.04 10.48
N LEU A 54 6.27 -2.23 9.81
CA LEU A 54 5.82 -1.10 9.00
C LEU A 54 5.13 -1.56 7.71
N CYS A 55 5.65 -2.57 7.01
CA CYS A 55 5.02 -3.17 5.83
C CYS A 55 3.61 -3.68 6.15
N SER A 56 3.47 -4.40 7.29
CA SER A 56 2.17 -4.95 7.72
C SER A 56 1.14 -3.84 8.01
N ARG A 57 1.57 -2.74 8.64
CA ARG A 57 0.71 -1.58 8.91
C ARG A 57 0.36 -0.82 7.63
N ALA A 58 1.31 -0.64 6.71
CA ALA A 58 1.07 0.03 5.45
C ALA A 58 -0.01 -0.71 4.64
N LEU A 59 0.13 -2.03 4.51
CA LEU A 59 -0.86 -2.87 3.83
C LEU A 59 -2.24 -2.83 4.50
N PHE A 60 -2.28 -2.84 5.84
CA PHE A 60 -3.54 -2.74 6.57
C PHE A 60 -4.25 -1.40 6.30
N ILE A 61 -3.52 -0.29 6.32
CA ILE A 61 -4.06 1.05 6.07
C ILE A 61 -4.51 1.17 4.61
N GLU A 62 -3.71 0.69 3.66
CA GLU A 62 -4.05 0.67 2.23
C GLU A 62 -5.38 -0.05 1.97
N TYR A 63 -5.57 -1.24 2.56
CA TYR A 63 -6.83 -1.97 2.42
C TYR A 63 -8.02 -1.18 2.98
N ASN A 64 -7.87 -0.56 4.16
CA ASN A 64 -8.94 0.21 4.78
C ASN A 64 -9.27 1.48 3.99
N LEU A 65 -8.27 2.13 3.38
CA LEU A 65 -8.48 3.24 2.45
C LEU A 65 -9.29 2.79 1.24
N LYS A 66 -8.92 1.67 0.60
CA LYS A 66 -9.67 1.11 -0.52
C LYS A 66 -11.12 0.81 -0.17
N LYS A 67 -11.38 0.31 1.04
CA LYS A 67 -12.76 0.10 1.53
C LYS A 67 -13.54 1.40 1.66
N GLN A 68 -12.91 2.45 2.16
CA GLN A 68 -13.51 3.78 2.22
C GLN A 68 -13.78 4.34 0.83
N GLU A 69 -12.86 4.15 -0.13
CA GLU A 69 -13.04 4.55 -1.53
C GLU A 69 -14.19 3.82 -2.21
N GLU A 70 -14.34 2.52 -1.97
CA GLU A 70 -15.49 1.73 -2.43
C GLU A 70 -16.80 2.26 -1.84
N ASP A 71 -16.83 2.56 -0.54
CA ASP A 71 -18.02 3.12 0.13
C ASP A 71 -18.38 4.51 -0.41
N MET A 72 -17.37 5.37 -0.65
CA MET A 72 -17.56 6.67 -1.31
C MET A 72 -18.12 6.52 -2.72
N ALA A 73 -17.61 5.58 -3.51
CA ALA A 73 -18.09 5.34 -4.88
C ALA A 73 -19.55 4.85 -4.92
N LEU A 74 -20.00 4.19 -3.84
CA LEU A 74 -21.38 3.76 -3.65
C LEU A 74 -22.29 4.85 -3.05
N GLY A 75 -21.76 6.06 -2.79
CA GLY A 75 -22.51 7.17 -2.20
C GLY A 75 -22.87 6.98 -0.73
N LYS A 76 -22.11 6.15 0.00
CA LYS A 76 -22.30 5.98 1.45
C LYS A 76 -21.67 7.13 2.23
N ASP A 77 -22.13 7.26 3.47
CA ASP A 77 -21.52 8.20 4.42
C ASP A 77 -20.05 7.86 4.66
N PHE A 78 -19.24 8.92 4.68
CA PHE A 78 -17.80 8.85 4.75
C PHE A 78 -17.28 10.05 5.54
N ASP A 79 -16.15 9.86 6.25
CA ASP A 79 -15.47 10.90 7.00
C ASP A 79 -14.19 11.34 6.25
N PRO A 80 -14.19 12.54 5.62
CA PRO A 80 -13.03 13.06 4.91
C PRO A 80 -11.80 13.29 5.80
N GLY A 81 -12.00 13.58 7.08
CA GLY A 81 -10.92 13.80 8.04
C GLY A 81 -10.18 12.51 8.37
N VAL A 82 -10.91 11.44 8.68
CA VAL A 82 -10.34 10.11 8.95
C VAL A 82 -9.61 9.57 7.73
N TYR A 83 -10.16 9.77 6.54
CA TYR A 83 -9.52 9.37 5.29
C TYR A 83 -8.23 10.13 5.03
N ALA A 84 -8.24 11.47 5.11
CA ALA A 84 -7.05 12.28 4.93
C ALA A 84 -5.96 11.89 5.94
N GLN A 85 -6.32 11.62 7.20
CA GLN A 85 -5.39 11.14 8.22
C GLN A 85 -4.79 9.77 7.86
N SER A 86 -5.62 8.85 7.35
CA SER A 86 -5.18 7.51 6.92
C SER A 86 -4.23 7.60 5.73
N VAL A 87 -4.52 8.44 4.72
CA VAL A 87 -3.63 8.71 3.57
C VAL A 87 -2.30 9.28 4.05
N ASN A 88 -2.32 10.28 4.93
CA ASN A 88 -1.08 10.88 5.45
C ASN A 88 -0.24 9.88 6.24
N THR A 89 -0.90 9.00 7.01
CA THR A 89 -0.22 7.92 7.75
C THR A 89 0.44 6.95 6.78
N LEU A 90 -0.28 6.53 5.73
CA LEU A 90 0.27 5.63 4.70
C LEU A 90 1.49 6.24 4.00
N ILE A 91 1.41 7.51 3.60
CA ILE A 91 2.54 8.23 3.00
C ILE A 91 3.74 8.27 3.95
N GLY A 92 3.51 8.51 5.25
CA GLY A 92 4.57 8.49 6.26
C GLY A 92 5.26 7.14 6.37
N LEU A 93 4.48 6.04 6.38
CA LEU A 93 5.02 4.68 6.41
C LEU A 93 5.85 4.36 5.17
N PHE A 94 5.37 4.71 3.98
CA PHE A 94 6.11 4.49 2.73
C PHE A 94 7.42 5.28 2.68
N ARG A 95 7.44 6.52 3.14
CA ARG A 95 8.68 7.30 3.26
C ARG A 95 9.67 6.64 4.23
N MET A 96 9.21 6.15 5.39
CA MET A 96 10.07 5.44 6.35
C MET A 96 10.62 4.13 5.80
N LEU A 97 9.88 3.46 4.91
CA LEU A 97 10.33 2.26 4.21
C LEU A 97 11.31 2.57 3.07
N GLY A 98 11.59 3.84 2.77
CA GLY A 98 12.52 4.22 1.70
C GLY A 98 11.86 4.29 0.32
N ILE A 99 10.53 4.28 0.24
CA ILE A 99 9.82 4.56 -1.00
C ILE A 99 9.87 6.07 -1.25
N GLU A 100 10.79 6.48 -2.12
CA GLU A 100 10.98 7.89 -2.47
C GLU A 100 10.10 8.30 -3.65
N ARG A 101 9.51 9.49 -3.55
CA ARG A 101 8.78 10.10 -4.67
C ARG A 101 9.79 10.43 -5.77
N LYS A 102 9.75 9.66 -6.87
CA LYS A 102 10.45 10.06 -8.11
C LYS A 102 9.74 11.25 -8.73
N LYS A 103 10.40 12.41 -8.72
CA LYS A 103 9.90 13.58 -9.47
C LYS A 103 9.99 13.22 -10.95
N GLN A 104 8.91 13.41 -11.70
CA GLN A 104 8.95 13.28 -13.15
C GLN A 104 10.02 14.24 -13.68
N GLU A 105 10.97 13.72 -14.44
CA GLU A 105 11.99 14.55 -15.09
C GLU A 105 11.27 15.57 -15.97
N ALA A 106 11.60 16.85 -15.76
CA ALA A 106 11.04 17.90 -16.59
C ALA A 106 11.65 17.75 -17.99
N ILE A 107 10.80 17.51 -18.99
CA ILE A 107 11.22 17.53 -20.39
C ILE A 107 11.73 18.95 -20.67
N THR A 108 13.03 19.07 -20.92
CA THR A 108 13.60 20.36 -21.28
C THR A 108 13.20 20.72 -22.70
N LEU A 109 13.28 22.01 -23.06
CA LEU A 109 13.01 22.45 -24.42
C LEU A 109 13.92 21.73 -25.44
N ASN A 110 15.14 21.39 -25.04
CA ASN A 110 16.09 20.65 -25.87
C ASN A 110 15.64 19.19 -26.08
N ASP A 111 15.16 18.50 -25.03
CA ASP A 111 14.62 17.15 -25.15
C ASP A 111 13.42 17.10 -26.10
N PHE A 112 12.58 18.14 -26.07
CA PHE A 112 11.45 18.28 -26.99
C PHE A 112 11.89 18.48 -28.44
N ILE A 113 12.90 19.33 -28.69
CA ILE A 113 13.44 19.59 -30.02
C ILE A 113 14.12 18.34 -30.60
N GLU A 114 14.90 17.60 -29.80
CA GLU A 114 15.51 16.33 -30.23
C GLU A 114 14.47 15.25 -30.54
N SER A 115 13.39 15.18 -29.77
CA SER A 115 12.30 14.23 -30.04
C SER A 115 11.56 14.54 -31.35
N LYS A 116 11.52 15.82 -31.76
CA LYS A 116 10.91 16.27 -33.02
C LYS A 116 11.83 16.12 -34.23
N SER A 117 13.14 16.28 -34.07
CA SER A 117 14.11 16.13 -35.16
C SER A 117 14.37 14.67 -35.54
N LYS A 118 14.24 13.72 -34.60
CA LYS A 118 14.32 12.27 -34.86
C LYS A 118 13.03 11.66 -35.45
N GLY A 119 11.95 12.44 -35.53
CA GLY A 119 10.66 12.02 -36.08
C GLY A 119 10.38 12.51 -37.50
N ALA A 120 11.40 13.03 -38.20
CA ALA A 120 11.34 13.51 -39.59
C ALA A 120 12.25 12.68 -40.52
#